data_AF-A0A7L2LTH5-F1
#
_entry.id   AF-A0A7L2LTH5-F1
#
_cell.length_a   1.000
_cell.length_b   1.000
_cell.length_c   1.000
_cell.angle_alpha   90.00
_cell.angle_beta   90.00
_cell.angle_gamma   90.00
#
_symmetry.space_group_name_H-M   'P 1'
#
loop_
_entity.id
_entity.type
_entity.pdbx_description
1 polymer ?
#
loop_
_entity_poly.entity_id
_entity_poly.type
_entity_poly.pdbx_seq_one_letter_code
_entity_poly.pdbx_strand_id
1 'polypeptide(L)' 'GCMVNGKLYPFGHIERTEDCYRCNCSERGLECCSLFHTPVSYDKKNCKVIFNKNRCDYDVVQKDDPSKECFVYARM' A
#
# COMPACT_ATOMS: atom_id res chain seq x y z
N GLY A 1 -14.96 -5.30 -18.75
CA GLY A 1 -13.68 -5.14 -18.03
C GLY A 1 -13.64 -3.79 -17.38
N CYS A 2 -12.76 -3.59 -16.40
CA CYS A 2 -12.64 -2.34 -15.64
C CYS A 2 -11.32 -1.65 -15.98
N MET A 3 -11.33 -0.32 -16.06
CA MET A 3 -10.11 0.47 -16.24
C MET A 3 -9.56 0.86 -14.87
N VAL A 4 -8.32 0.46 -14.58
CA VAL A 4 -7.60 0.82 -13.35
C VAL A 4 -6.30 1.50 -13.77
N ASN A 5 -6.14 2.77 -13.44
CA ASN A 5 -4.93 3.56 -13.70
C ASN A 5 -4.43 3.47 -15.16
N GLY A 6 -5.37 3.56 -16.11
CA GLY A 6 -5.08 3.51 -17.56
C GLY A 6 -4.94 2.10 -18.15
N LYS A 7 -5.04 1.04 -17.34
CA LYS A 7 -4.98 -0.36 -17.80
C LYS A 7 -6.34 -1.03 -17.73
N LEU A 8 -6.71 -1.74 -18.80
CA LEU A 8 -7.96 -2.50 -18.87
C LEU A 8 -7.75 -3.90 -18.26
N TYR A 9 -8.55 -4.22 -17.25
CA TYR A 9 -8.58 -5.54 -16.62
C TYR A 9 -9.87 -6.30 -17.01
N PRO A 10 -9.80 -7.63 -17.18
CA PRO A 10 -10.99 -8.45 -17.37
C PRO A 10 -11.89 -8.41 -16.13
N PHE A 11 -13.14 -8.85 -16.28
CA PHE A 11 -13.99 -9.09 -15.12
C PHE A 11 -13.42 -10.22 -14.27
N GLY A 12 -13.58 -10.10 -12.96
CA GLY A 12 -13.06 -11.02 -11.95
C GLY A 12 -12.16 -10.35 -10.93
N HIS A 13 -11.49 -11.22 -10.18
CA HIS A 13 -10.61 -10.83 -9.08
C HIS A 13 -9.22 -10.44 -9.57
N ILE A 14 -8.71 -9.33 -9.04
CA ILE A 14 -7.38 -8.78 -9.32
C ILE A 14 -6.62 -8.81 -8.00
N GLU A 15 -5.72 -9.78 -7.85
CA GLU A 15 -4.95 -9.97 -6.61
C GLU A 15 -4.11 -8.75 -6.23
N ARG A 16 -3.46 -8.13 -7.22
CA ARG A 16 -2.61 -6.96 -6.96
C ARG A 16 -2.45 -6.09 -8.20
N THR A 17 -2.72 -4.80 -8.04
CA THR A 17 -2.42 -3.76 -9.02
C THR A 17 -1.03 -3.17 -8.80
N GLU A 18 -0.53 -2.41 -9.78
CA GLU A 18 0.77 -1.73 -9.70
C GLU A 18 0.82 -0.69 -8.56
N ASP A 19 -0.34 -0.14 -8.20
CA ASP A 19 -0.51 0.82 -7.11
C ASP A 19 -0.89 0.17 -5.78
N CYS A 20 -0.68 -1.14 -5.64
CA CYS A 20 -0.87 -1.86 -4.38
C CYS A 20 -2.32 -1.92 -3.89
N TYR A 21 -3.26 -2.15 -4.82
CA TYR A 21 -4.65 -2.45 -4.49
C TYR A 21 -5.00 -3.88 -4.87
N ARG A 22 -5.83 -4.50 -4.04
CA ARG A 22 -6.58 -5.70 -4.40
C ARG A 22 -7.93 -5.24 -4.89
N CYS A 23 -8.32 -5.67 -6.09
CA CYS A 23 -9.57 -5.21 -6.68
C CYS A 23 -10.44 -6.37 -7.12
N ASN A 24 -11.74 -6.12 -7.23
CA ASN A 24 -12.70 -7.00 -7.85
C ASN A 24 -13.47 -6.22 -8.91
N CYS A 25 -13.35 -6.66 -10.16
CA CYS A 25 -14.02 -6.05 -11.29
C CYS A 25 -15.27 -6.87 -11.65
N SER A 26 -16.45 -6.26 -11.56
CA SER A 26 -17.72 -6.89 -11.89
C SER A 26 -18.52 -6.02 -12.86
N GLU A 27 -19.66 -6.52 -13.34
CA GLU A 27 -20.62 -5.72 -14.12
C GLU A 27 -21.15 -4.51 -13.37
N ARG A 28 -21.15 -4.56 -12.02
CA ARG A 28 -21.59 -3.44 -11.16
C ARG A 28 -20.52 -2.36 -11.00
N GLY A 29 -19.29 -2.64 -11.40
CA GLY A 29 -18.16 -1.73 -11.25
C GLY A 29 -16.94 -2.38 -10.61
N LEU A 30 -16.00 -1.52 -10.21
CA LEU A 30 -14.72 -1.87 -9.63
C LEU A 30 -14.73 -1.55 -8.13
N GLU A 31 -14.43 -2.54 -7.31
CA GLU A 31 -14.18 -2.38 -5.88
C GLU A 31 -12.70 -2.63 -5.62
N CYS A 32 -12.02 -1.72 -4.90
CA CYS A 32 -10.60 -1.83 -4.61
C CYS A 32 -10.33 -1.57 -3.13
N CYS A 33 -9.46 -2.39 -2.53
CA CYS A 33 -8.95 -2.23 -1.19
C CYS A 33 -7.43 -2.04 -1.25
N SER A 34 -6.89 -1.10 -0.47
CA SER A 34 -5.45 -0.94 -0.34
C SER A 34 -4.83 -2.18 0.32
N LEU A 35 -3.66 -2.59 -0.16
CA LEU A 35 -2.88 -3.66 0.46
C LEU A 35 -1.94 -3.16 1.57
N PHE A 36 -1.63 -1.86 1.57
CA PHE A 36 -0.75 -1.22 2.54
C PHE A 36 -1.51 -0.76 3.79
N HIS A 37 -0.81 -0.78 4.93
CA HIS A 37 -1.34 -0.30 6.20
C HIS A 37 -0.59 0.97 6.60
N THR A 38 -1.33 2.04 6.82
CA THR A 38 -0.74 3.35 7.09
C THR A 38 -0.27 3.42 8.55
N PRO A 39 1.04 3.65 8.81
CA PRO A 39 1.54 3.81 10.17
C PRO A 39 1.05 5.15 10.74
N VAL A 40 0.22 5.08 11.78
CA VAL A 40 -0.38 6.26 12.42
C VAL A 40 0.40 6.72 13.66
N SER A 41 1.10 5.80 14.33
CA SER A 41 1.86 6.06 15.54
C SER A 41 3.25 5.41 15.52
N TYR A 42 4.28 6.26 15.57
CA TYR A 42 5.71 5.94 15.61
C TYR A 42 6.49 7.18 16.08
N ASP A 43 7.79 7.04 16.33
CA ASP A 43 8.66 8.18 16.66
C ASP A 43 8.86 9.10 15.43
N LYS A 44 7.95 10.06 15.25
CA LYS A 44 8.01 11.04 14.14
C LYS A 44 9.24 11.97 14.21
N LYS A 45 9.92 12.04 15.36
CA LYS A 45 11.11 12.89 15.53
C LYS A 45 12.33 12.24 14.89
N ASN A 46 12.57 10.96 15.19
CA ASN A 46 13.77 10.25 14.71
C ASN A 46 13.51 9.34 13.51
N CYS A 47 12.25 9.07 13.18
CA CYS A 47 11.89 8.13 12.11
C CYS A 47 11.09 8.79 10.99
N LYS A 48 11.16 8.18 9.81
CA LYS A 48 10.41 8.57 8.60
C LYS A 48 9.75 7.34 7.99
N VAL A 49 8.75 7.61 7.16
CA VAL A 49 7.98 6.58 6.46
C VAL A 49 8.40 6.54 5.00
N ILE A 50 8.63 5.35 4.46
CA ILE A 50 8.97 5.11 3.05
C ILE A 50 7.98 4.08 2.52
N PHE A 51 7.39 4.35 1.36
CA PHE A 51 6.51 3.38 0.72
C PHE A 51 7.33 2.32 -0.02
N ASN A 52 7.15 1.06 0.35
CA ASN A 52 7.80 -0.08 -0.28
C ASN A 52 6.87 -0.70 -1.31
N LYS A 53 7.04 -0.33 -2.58
CA LYS A 53 6.23 -0.86 -3.69
C LYS A 53 6.32 -2.37 -3.86
N ASN A 54 7.45 -3.00 -3.48
CA ASN A 54 7.63 -4.45 -3.61
C ASN A 54 6.80 -5.19 -2.56
N ARG A 55 6.76 -4.68 -1.33
CA ARG A 55 5.95 -5.25 -0.23
C ARG A 55 4.52 -4.74 -0.22
N CYS A 56 4.23 -3.66 -0.94
CA CYS A 56 2.97 -2.93 -0.87
C CYS A 56 2.63 -2.53 0.57
N ASP A 57 3.60 -1.95 1.27
CA ASP A 57 3.41 -1.46 2.63
C ASP A 57 4.36 -0.29 2.91
N TYR A 58 4.18 0.34 4.06
CA TYR A 58 5.03 1.40 4.56
C TYR A 58 6.09 0.87 5.52
N ASP A 59 7.36 1.08 5.17
CA ASP A 59 8.50 0.86 6.06
C ASP A 59 8.72 2.12 6.90
N VAL A 60 8.84 1.96 8.22
CA VAL A 60 9.17 3.05 9.14
C VAL A 60 10.62 2.86 9.55
N VAL A 61 11.49 3.80 9.17
CA VAL A 61 12.95 3.68 9.32
C VAL A 61 13.55 4.92 9.96
N GLN A 62 14.77 4.80 10.48
CA GLN A 62 15.47 5.95 11.07
C GLN A 62 15.75 7.00 9.99
N LYS A 63 15.71 8.28 10.38
CA LYS A 63 16.05 9.38 9.49
C LYS A 63 17.52 9.36 9.09
N ASP A 64 18.38 9.10 10.05
CA ASP A 64 19.84 9.09 9.91
C ASP A 64 20.35 7.83 9.18
N ASP A 65 19.67 6.69 9.38
CA ASP A 65 20.01 5.41 8.77
C ASP A 65 18.76 4.67 8.28
N PRO A 66 18.38 4.83 7.00
CA PRO A 66 17.21 4.17 6.43
C PRO A 66 17.29 2.64 6.37
N SER A 67 18.45 2.03 6.64
CA SER A 67 18.57 0.57 6.73
C SER A 67 18.04 0.01 8.06
N LYS A 68 17.85 0.87 9.07
CA LYS A 68 17.33 0.49 10.38
C LYS A 68 15.85 0.79 10.51
N GLU A 69 15.08 -0.23 10.81
CA GLU A 69 13.65 -0.10 11.10
C GLU A 69 13.42 0.59 12.46
N CYS A 70 12.32 1.34 12.52
CA CYS A 70 11.79 1.94 13.74
C CYS A 70 10.59 1.16 14.23
N PHE A 71 10.39 1.18 15.55
CA PHE A 71 9.21 0.58 16.16
C PHE A 71 7.94 1.36 15.78
N VAL A 72 6.88 0.62 15.43
CA VAL A 72 5.57 1.17 15.07
C VAL A 72 4.56 0.75 16.13
N TYR A 73 3.93 1.73 16.77
CA TYR A 73 2.96 1.46 17.83
C TYR A 73 1.57 1.11 17.28
N ALA A 74 1.19 1.69 16.14
CA ALA A 74 -0.12 1.45 15.53
C ALA A 74 -0.12 1.68 14.00
N ARG A 75 -0.94 0.89 13.31
CA ARG A 75 -1.23 0.96 11.86
C ARG A 75 -2.75 1.00 11.64
N MET A 76 -3.18 1.64 10.56
CA MET A 76 -4.57 1.74 10.09
C MET A 76 -4.72 1.19 8.68
#